data_AF-A0A956WYT9-F1
#
_entry.id   AF-A0A956WYT9-F1
#
_cell.length_a   1.000
_cell.length_b   1.000
_cell.length_c   1.000
_cell.angle_alpha   90.00
_cell.angle_beta   90.00
_cell.angle_gamma   90.00
#
_symmetry.space_group_name_H-M   'P 1'
#
loop_
_entity.id
_entity.type
_entity.pdbx_description
1 polymer ?
#
loop_
_entity_poly.entity_id
_entity_poly.type
_entity_poly.pdbx_seq_one_letter_code
_entity_poly.pdbx_strand_id
1 'polypeptide(L)'
;HLRYNLSTLDWPADDLGQIQDLDNSTEDITLIPFLDIDSPISPTLSNEYGIASHLAQGSNPDGQYQLLVPLQPVLDRGDVHAFSARLAFTSDEAEAGIALRNGRIVWMVEGVLDQYVTSCQAGDADCTCAEGDDTSCVLAQNSLLTQYPEEYLRLTGLQFSESMDVTTGVFGTGANLPQVSSDPNQDDEDKVMMSLMSAGLAGSFLGFQHPDLDEIAANFGNPAAQPPFTPTWGINPAVMHVVTGTYAHRDEAMATTTQTTTVAFLDQNYVDCTVNTTNQLTPTLALA
;
A
#
# COMPACT_ATOMS: atom_id res chain seq x y z
N HIS A 1 -19.83 5.28 15.46
CA HIS A 1 -18.58 5.72 14.79
C HIS A 1 -18.00 4.66 13.86
N LEU A 2 -17.81 3.40 14.28
CA LEU A 2 -17.23 2.34 13.43
C LEU A 2 -17.89 2.16 12.05
N ARG A 3 -19.22 2.24 11.98
CA ARG A 3 -19.99 2.16 10.72
C ARG A 3 -19.76 3.35 9.77
N TYR A 4 -19.39 4.50 10.32
CA TYR A 4 -19.22 5.74 9.57
C TYR A 4 -17.76 6.04 9.26
N ASN A 5 -16.85 5.12 9.58
CA ASN A 5 -15.45 5.30 9.24
C ASN A 5 -15.30 5.27 7.72
N LEU A 6 -14.80 6.36 7.14
CA LEU A 6 -14.59 6.56 5.70
C LEU A 6 -15.86 6.61 4.84
N SER A 7 -17.06 6.59 5.44
CA SER A 7 -18.29 6.91 4.70
C SER A 7 -18.55 8.41 4.81
N THR A 8 -18.84 9.03 3.68
CA THR A 8 -19.32 10.39 3.64
C THR A 8 -20.73 10.48 4.21
N LEU A 9 -21.02 11.60 4.86
CA LEU A 9 -22.30 11.95 5.45
C LEU A 9 -22.83 13.18 4.74
N ASP A 10 -24.09 13.10 4.33
CA ASP A 10 -24.87 14.18 3.76
C ASP A 10 -25.25 15.18 4.88
N TRP A 11 -24.79 16.43 4.72
CA TRP A 11 -25.21 17.55 5.55
C TRP A 11 -26.52 18.11 4.99
N PRO A 12 -27.54 18.34 5.82
CA PRO A 12 -28.79 18.90 5.31
C PRO A 12 -28.55 20.25 4.62
N ALA A 13 -29.17 20.43 3.46
CA ALA A 13 -29.22 21.71 2.76
C ALA A 13 -29.49 22.88 3.73
N ASP A 14 -28.48 23.74 3.89
CA ASP A 14 -28.47 24.88 4.81
C ASP A 14 -27.74 26.05 4.13
N ASP A 15 -28.47 27.14 3.90
CA ASP A 15 -27.98 28.37 3.27
C ASP A 15 -27.76 29.51 4.29
N LEU A 16 -28.04 29.27 5.58
CA LEU A 16 -28.04 30.28 6.64
C LEU A 16 -27.09 29.95 7.80
N GLY A 17 -26.67 28.69 7.91
CA GLY A 17 -25.76 28.18 8.92
C GLY A 17 -24.32 28.66 8.76
N GLN A 18 -23.49 28.35 9.76
CA GLN A 18 -22.03 28.55 9.69
C GLN A 18 -21.35 27.49 8.81
N ILE A 19 -22.00 26.35 8.64
CA ILE A 19 -21.64 25.28 7.70
C ILE A 19 -22.79 25.29 6.70
N GLN A 20 -22.49 25.65 5.45
CA GLN A 20 -23.46 25.74 4.38
C GLN A 20 -23.30 24.54 3.44
N ASP A 21 -24.42 24.05 2.93
CA ASP A 21 -24.50 23.14 1.79
C ASP A 21 -25.36 23.84 0.74
N LEU A 22 -24.72 24.25 -0.36
CA LEU A 22 -25.28 25.08 -1.41
C LEU A 22 -25.29 24.37 -2.77
N ASP A 23 -24.55 23.27 -2.92
CA ASP A 23 -24.42 22.52 -4.17
C ASP A 23 -25.29 21.25 -4.24
N ASN A 24 -26.00 20.89 -3.15
CA ASN A 24 -26.79 19.65 -3.00
C ASN A 24 -25.94 18.38 -3.17
N SER A 25 -24.66 18.48 -2.83
CA SER A 25 -23.79 17.36 -2.56
C SER A 25 -24.42 16.42 -1.53
N THR A 26 -23.97 15.17 -1.53
CA THR A 26 -24.33 14.18 -0.48
C THR A 26 -23.09 13.71 0.28
N GLU A 27 -21.93 14.31 -0.04
CA GLU A 27 -20.61 13.89 0.42
C GLU A 27 -19.93 14.97 1.27
N ASP A 28 -20.65 15.53 2.24
CA ASP A 28 -20.25 16.78 2.89
C ASP A 28 -19.35 16.56 4.09
N ILE A 29 -19.57 15.49 4.87
CA ILE A 29 -18.81 15.25 6.10
C ILE A 29 -18.14 13.88 6.09
N THR A 30 -16.86 13.86 6.44
CA THR A 30 -16.09 12.64 6.61
C THR A 30 -15.54 12.55 8.03
N LEU A 31 -15.73 11.37 8.66
CA LEU A 31 -15.11 11.06 9.95
C LEU A 31 -13.85 10.24 9.73
N ILE A 32 -12.72 10.78 10.18
CA ILE A 32 -11.41 10.17 10.03
C ILE A 32 -10.86 9.80 11.42
N PRO A 33 -10.63 8.52 11.71
CA PRO A 33 -10.06 8.09 12.97
C PRO A 33 -8.54 8.20 12.95
N PHE A 34 -8.00 8.76 14.01
CA PHE A 34 -6.57 8.82 14.29
C PHE A 34 -6.28 8.19 15.66
N LEU A 35 -5.09 7.61 15.78
CA LEU A 35 -4.48 7.26 17.05
C LEU A 35 -3.57 8.42 17.45
N ASP A 36 -3.90 9.04 18.57
CA ASP A 36 -3.08 10.04 19.23
C ASP A 36 -2.27 9.34 20.33
N ILE A 37 -0.94 9.31 20.19
CA ILE A 37 -0.06 8.54 21.06
C ILE A 37 1.25 9.27 21.34
N ASP A 38 1.71 9.21 22.59
CA ASP A 38 2.98 9.80 22.99
C ASP A 38 4.13 8.85 22.63
N SER A 39 5.23 9.42 22.13
CA SER A 39 6.44 8.71 21.75
C SER A 39 7.69 9.50 22.19
N PRO A 40 8.74 8.84 22.70
CA PRO A 40 10.02 9.50 22.95
C PRO A 40 10.77 9.86 21.64
N ILE A 41 10.30 9.36 20.49
CA ILE A 41 10.96 9.47 19.20
C ILE A 41 9.95 9.94 18.17
N SER A 42 10.33 10.93 17.36
CA SER A 42 9.62 11.27 16.13
C SER A 42 10.13 10.37 15.01
N PRO A 43 9.30 9.46 14.46
CA PRO A 43 9.75 8.57 13.40
C PRO A 43 10.17 9.37 12.16
N THR A 44 11.34 9.07 11.59
CA THR A 44 11.83 9.73 10.36
C THR A 44 10.94 9.44 9.15
N LEU A 45 10.31 8.26 9.10
CA LEU A 45 9.38 7.86 8.04
C LEU A 45 7.94 8.36 8.24
N SER A 46 7.71 9.28 9.17
CA SER A 46 6.35 9.75 9.51
C SER A 46 5.55 10.22 8.28
N ASN A 47 6.16 10.98 7.37
CA ASN A 47 5.48 11.48 6.18
C ASN A 47 5.02 10.37 5.21
N GLU A 48 5.80 9.29 5.09
CA GLU A 48 5.47 8.17 4.20
C GLU A 48 4.25 7.38 4.68
N TYR A 49 4.04 7.35 6.00
CA TYR A 49 2.92 6.68 6.66
C TYR A 49 1.79 7.65 7.04
N GLY A 50 1.85 8.91 6.59
CA GLY A 50 0.84 9.93 6.89
C GLY A 50 0.72 10.28 8.37
N ILE A 51 1.79 10.06 9.15
CA ILE A 51 1.86 10.34 10.58
C ILE A 51 2.24 11.80 10.76
N ALA A 52 1.42 12.56 11.50
CA ALA A 52 1.83 13.87 11.97
C ALA A 52 2.54 13.73 13.33
N SER A 53 3.72 14.33 13.44
CA SER A 53 4.53 14.31 14.66
C SER A 53 4.82 15.74 15.11
N HIS A 54 4.50 16.05 16.35
CA HIS A 54 4.79 17.36 16.95
C HIS A 54 5.29 17.22 18.38
N LEU A 55 6.06 18.20 18.85
CA LEU A 55 6.48 18.24 20.24
C LEU A 55 5.26 18.39 21.15
N ALA A 56 5.14 17.52 22.16
CA ALA A 56 4.03 17.56 23.10
C ALA A 56 4.07 18.86 23.92
N GLN A 57 3.00 19.66 23.86
CA GLN A 57 2.92 20.94 24.57
C GLN A 57 3.03 20.75 26.09
N GLY A 58 3.91 21.53 26.74
CA GLY A 58 4.09 21.51 28.21
C GLY A 58 5.11 20.50 28.74
N SER A 59 5.79 19.75 27.86
CA SER A 59 6.83 18.80 28.25
C SER A 59 8.18 19.49 28.48
N ASN A 60 8.96 18.99 29.44
CA ASN A 60 10.36 19.38 29.65
C ASN A 60 11.18 19.24 28.34
N PRO A 61 12.34 19.92 28.20
CA PRO A 61 13.16 19.92 26.99
C PRO A 61 13.73 18.54 26.56
N ASP A 62 13.40 17.46 27.27
CA ASP A 62 13.74 16.06 26.93
C ASP A 62 12.71 15.40 25.97
N GLY A 63 11.94 16.20 25.21
CA GLY A 63 11.44 15.83 23.88
C GLY A 63 10.50 14.64 23.77
N GLN A 64 9.31 14.69 24.40
CA GLN A 64 8.21 13.79 24.04
C GLN A 64 7.50 14.33 22.80
N TYR A 65 7.26 13.44 21.84
CA TYR A 65 6.49 13.70 20.63
C TYR A 65 5.08 13.17 20.80
N GLN A 66 4.10 13.93 20.34
CA GLN A 66 2.74 13.47 20.15
C GLN A 66 2.59 13.08 18.68
N LEU A 67 2.25 11.81 18.46
CA LEU A 67 2.06 11.23 17.13
C LEU A 67 0.57 11.10 16.85
N LEU A 68 0.12 11.67 15.74
CA LEU A 68 -1.20 11.48 15.16
C LEU A 68 -1.07 10.50 14.00
N VAL A 69 -1.47 9.25 14.23
CA VAL A 69 -1.32 8.13 13.29
C VAL A 69 -2.69 7.82 12.67
N PRO A 70 -2.86 7.83 11.35
CA PRO A 70 -4.13 7.50 10.72
C PRO A 70 -4.51 6.03 11.00
N LEU A 71 -5.79 5.79 11.29
CA LEU A 71 -6.32 4.46 11.58
C LEU A 71 -7.08 3.90 10.37
N GLN A 72 -6.77 2.66 10.02
CA GLN A 72 -7.43 1.92 8.94
C GLN A 72 -8.43 0.90 9.51
N PRO A 73 -9.63 0.74 8.93
CA PRO A 73 -10.59 -0.26 9.37
C PRO A 73 -10.10 -1.68 9.06
N VAL A 74 -10.20 -2.56 10.05
CA VAL A 74 -10.06 -4.00 9.87
C VAL A 74 -11.45 -4.57 9.65
N LEU A 75 -11.66 -5.04 8.42
CA LEU A 75 -12.93 -5.57 7.95
C LEU A 75 -12.95 -7.09 8.14
N ASP A 76 -14.05 -7.60 8.68
CA ASP A 76 -14.40 -9.03 8.59
C ASP A 76 -15.82 -9.13 8.04
N ARG A 77 -15.96 -9.79 6.87
CA ARG A 77 -17.23 -9.97 6.15
C ARG A 77 -18.01 -8.68 5.88
N GLY A 78 -17.31 -7.56 5.69
CA GLY A 78 -17.91 -6.26 5.39
C GLY A 78 -18.26 -5.41 6.61
N ASP A 79 -18.12 -5.97 7.82
CA ASP A 79 -18.27 -5.22 9.07
C ASP A 79 -16.90 -4.76 9.59
N VAL A 80 -16.84 -3.56 10.15
CA VAL A 80 -15.62 -3.02 10.79
C VAL A 80 -15.57 -3.50 12.24
N HIS A 81 -14.56 -4.30 12.58
CA HIS A 81 -14.42 -4.89 13.93
C HIS A 81 -13.27 -4.29 14.74
N ALA A 82 -12.27 -3.71 14.07
CA ALA A 82 -11.12 -3.09 14.72
C ALA A 82 -10.54 -1.97 13.86
N PHE A 83 -9.63 -1.21 14.45
CA PHE A 83 -8.75 -0.31 13.73
C PHE A 83 -7.31 -0.79 13.84
N SER A 84 -6.55 -0.65 12.76
CA SER A 84 -5.12 -0.88 12.72
C SER A 84 -4.40 0.39 12.31
N ALA A 85 -3.30 0.69 12.99
CA ALA A 85 -2.34 1.71 12.58
C ALA A 85 -1.01 1.03 12.28
N ARG A 86 -0.22 1.62 11.39
CA ARG A 86 1.17 1.25 11.15
C ARG A 86 2.07 2.39 11.58
N LEU A 87 3.09 2.07 12.36
CA LEU A 87 4.17 2.99 12.68
C LEU A 87 5.46 2.36 12.17
N ALA A 88 6.27 3.13 11.47
CA ALA A 88 7.56 2.68 10.96
C ALA A 88 8.67 3.43 11.69
N PHE A 89 9.57 2.66 12.29
CA PHE A 89 10.78 3.14 12.93
C PHE A 89 11.97 2.50 12.22
N THR A 90 13.02 3.28 12.02
CA THR A 90 14.32 2.77 11.57
C THR A 90 14.97 1.92 12.66
N SER A 91 15.99 1.13 12.32
CA SER A 91 16.74 0.33 13.29
C SER A 91 17.31 1.19 14.42
N ASP A 92 17.91 2.34 14.08
CA ASP A 92 18.53 3.24 15.04
C ASP A 92 17.49 3.83 16.01
N GLU A 93 16.29 4.15 15.51
CA GLU A 93 15.17 4.61 16.33
C GLU A 93 14.59 3.50 17.21
N ALA A 94 14.52 2.27 16.70
CA ALA A 94 14.08 1.13 17.49
C ALA A 94 15.04 0.82 18.64
N GLU A 95 16.35 0.86 18.38
CA GLU A 95 17.43 0.68 19.37
C GLU A 95 17.48 1.78 20.43
N ALA A 96 17.14 3.01 20.06
CA ALA A 96 17.03 4.14 21.00
C ALA A 96 15.90 3.94 22.03
N GLY A 97 14.98 3.02 21.79
CA GLY A 97 13.96 2.58 22.73
C GLY A 97 12.58 3.14 22.42
N ILE A 98 11.74 2.33 21.79
CA ILE A 98 10.33 2.66 21.52
C ILE A 98 9.52 2.50 22.82
N ALA A 99 8.97 3.60 23.33
CA ALA A 99 8.13 3.60 24.52
C ALA A 99 6.84 4.41 24.28
N LEU A 100 5.90 3.81 23.55
CA LEU A 100 4.61 4.43 23.23
C LEU A 100 3.69 4.48 24.46
N ARG A 101 3.08 5.63 24.74
CA ARG A 101 2.25 5.87 25.93
C ARG A 101 1.00 6.66 25.62
N ASN A 102 0.02 6.59 26.52
CA ASN A 102 -1.20 7.41 26.50
C ASN A 102 -1.99 7.37 25.18
N GLY A 103 -1.92 6.26 24.45
CA GLY A 103 -2.64 6.07 23.20
C GLY A 103 -4.15 6.22 23.37
N ARG A 104 -4.76 7.12 22.61
CA ARG A 104 -6.20 7.35 22.56
C ARG A 104 -6.66 7.49 21.11
N ILE A 105 -7.89 7.07 20.85
CA ILE A 105 -8.50 7.29 19.54
C ILE A 105 -9.08 8.70 19.53
N VAL A 106 -8.84 9.41 18.43
CA VAL A 106 -9.35 10.75 18.18
C VAL A 106 -10.04 10.76 16.83
N TRP A 107 -11.26 11.28 16.79
CA TRP A 107 -11.99 11.50 15.55
C TRP A 107 -11.75 12.92 15.07
N MET A 108 -11.32 13.04 13.82
CA MET A 108 -11.31 14.30 13.08
C MET A 108 -12.54 14.32 12.18
N VAL A 109 -13.31 15.38 12.28
CA VAL A 109 -14.47 15.63 11.41
C VAL A 109 -14.04 16.63 10.36
N GLU A 110 -13.87 16.14 9.14
CA GLU A 110 -13.65 16.98 7.97
C GLU A 110 -15.00 17.26 7.31
N GLY A 111 -15.21 18.50 6.90
CA GLY A 111 -16.38 18.94 6.17
C GLY A 111 -15.99 19.65 4.88
N VAL A 112 -16.76 19.43 3.82
CA VAL A 112 -16.79 20.28 2.63
C VAL A 112 -17.68 21.46 2.96
N LEU A 113 -17.11 22.65 2.94
CA LEU A 113 -17.81 23.90 3.25
C LEU A 113 -18.07 24.67 1.97
N ASP A 114 -19.35 24.94 1.73
CA ASP A 114 -19.76 25.76 0.62
C ASP A 114 -19.78 27.24 1.00
N GLN A 115 -19.41 28.08 0.06
CA GLN A 115 -19.57 29.51 0.18
C GLN A 115 -19.92 30.14 -1.16
N TYR A 116 -20.77 31.15 -1.14
CA TYR A 116 -20.99 32.00 -2.30
C TYR A 116 -19.76 32.84 -2.61
N VAL A 117 -19.27 32.74 -3.84
CA VAL A 117 -18.20 33.59 -4.39
C VAL A 117 -18.70 34.31 -5.63
N THR A 118 -18.17 35.52 -5.85
CA THR A 118 -18.59 36.36 -6.98
C THR A 118 -18.08 35.86 -8.33
N SER A 119 -17.02 35.05 -8.35
CA SER A 119 -16.48 34.42 -9.56
C SER A 119 -15.44 33.36 -9.14
N CYS A 120 -15.38 32.23 -9.84
CA CYS A 120 -14.32 31.25 -9.64
C CYS A 120 -12.95 31.80 -10.08
N GLN A 121 -11.91 31.62 -9.27
CA GLN A 121 -10.54 31.99 -9.61
C GLN A 121 -9.77 30.82 -10.21
N ALA A 122 -8.70 31.14 -10.93
CA ALA A 122 -7.78 30.13 -11.44
C ALA A 122 -7.06 29.44 -10.26
N GLY A 123 -7.42 28.19 -9.97
CA GLY A 123 -6.94 27.42 -8.83
C GLY A 123 -8.07 26.87 -7.94
N ASP A 124 -9.29 27.36 -8.12
CA ASP A 124 -10.47 26.83 -7.43
C ASP A 124 -10.91 25.52 -8.11
N ALA A 125 -10.52 24.39 -7.53
CA ALA A 125 -10.78 23.07 -8.11
C ALA A 125 -12.28 22.72 -8.13
N ASP A 126 -13.00 23.06 -7.05
CA ASP A 126 -14.41 22.72 -6.84
C ASP A 126 -15.27 23.98 -6.74
N CYS A 127 -15.27 24.76 -7.82
CA CYS A 127 -16.11 25.95 -7.95
C CYS A 127 -17.06 25.83 -9.13
N THR A 128 -18.35 26.02 -8.87
CA THR A 128 -19.42 25.90 -9.86
C THR A 128 -20.22 27.19 -9.94
N CYS A 129 -20.52 27.66 -11.15
CA CYS A 129 -21.39 28.82 -11.38
C CYS A 129 -22.67 28.36 -12.08
N ALA A 130 -23.78 29.06 -11.83
CA ALA A 130 -25.02 28.79 -12.54
C ALA A 130 -24.85 29.08 -14.05
N GLU A 131 -25.51 28.27 -14.90
CA GLU A 131 -25.36 28.38 -16.35
C GLU A 131 -25.85 29.75 -16.85
N GLY A 132 -24.91 30.57 -17.35
CA GLY A 132 -25.20 31.93 -17.84
C GLY A 132 -25.13 33.05 -16.80
N ASP A 133 -24.67 32.77 -15.59
CA ASP A 133 -24.44 33.77 -14.53
C ASP A 133 -23.08 33.56 -13.85
N ASP A 134 -22.09 34.38 -14.24
CA ASP A 134 -20.75 34.38 -13.66
C ASP A 134 -20.67 35.14 -12.32
N THR A 135 -21.80 35.67 -11.79
CA THR A 135 -21.80 36.53 -10.59
C THR A 135 -22.24 35.83 -9.30
N SER A 136 -22.72 34.59 -9.41
CA SER A 136 -23.15 33.76 -8.28
C SER A 136 -22.60 32.35 -8.45
N CYS A 137 -21.39 32.14 -7.94
CA CYS A 137 -20.74 30.84 -7.94
C CYS A 137 -20.69 30.27 -6.51
N VAL A 138 -20.65 28.95 -6.40
CA VAL A 138 -20.46 28.22 -5.15
C VAL A 138 -19.06 27.62 -5.19
N LEU A 139 -18.30 27.85 -4.12
CA LEU A 139 -16.97 27.27 -3.92
C LEU A 139 -17.03 26.32 -2.73
N ALA A 140 -16.74 25.04 -3.00
CA ALA A 140 -16.64 23.99 -1.99
C ALA A 140 -15.18 23.88 -1.50
N GLN A 141 -14.98 23.83 -0.18
CA GLN A 141 -13.64 23.72 0.43
C GLN A 141 -13.60 22.77 1.61
N ASN A 142 -12.63 21.85 1.60
CA ASN A 142 -12.36 20.98 2.74
C ASN A 142 -11.85 21.77 3.95
N SER A 143 -12.44 21.50 5.11
CA SER A 143 -12.07 22.13 6.38
C SER A 143 -12.23 21.15 7.54
N LEU A 144 -11.34 21.26 8.54
CA LEU A 144 -11.48 20.53 9.79
C LEU A 144 -12.51 21.24 10.68
N LEU A 145 -13.66 20.62 10.89
CA LEU A 145 -14.76 21.16 11.68
C LEU A 145 -14.52 21.02 13.18
N THR A 146 -14.15 19.80 13.60
CA THR A 146 -13.93 19.50 15.01
C THR A 146 -13.06 18.26 15.19
N GLN A 147 -12.44 18.18 16.37
CA GLN A 147 -11.64 17.04 16.81
C GLN A 147 -12.12 16.64 18.20
N TYR A 148 -12.40 15.35 18.42
CA TYR A 148 -12.80 14.85 19.75
C TYR A 148 -12.21 13.48 20.06
N PRO A 149 -11.78 13.23 21.30
CA PRO A 149 -11.32 11.91 21.73
C PRO A 149 -12.49 10.95 21.90
N GLU A 150 -12.28 9.68 21.58
CA GLU A 150 -13.22 8.60 21.84
C GLU A 150 -12.88 7.93 23.17
N GLU A 151 -13.59 8.31 24.23
CA GLU A 151 -13.31 7.86 25.60
C GLU A 151 -13.68 6.38 25.83
N TYR A 152 -14.56 5.81 25.00
CA TYR A 152 -15.09 4.46 25.20
C TYR A 152 -14.33 3.37 24.43
N LEU A 153 -13.48 3.74 23.46
CA LEU A 153 -12.63 2.78 22.77
C LEU A 153 -11.31 2.60 23.51
N ARG A 154 -10.98 1.34 23.80
CA ARG A 154 -9.73 0.96 24.45
C ARG A 154 -8.82 0.28 23.45
N LEU A 155 -7.55 0.65 23.45
CA LEU A 155 -6.49 -0.12 22.77
C LEU A 155 -6.29 -1.45 23.51
N THR A 156 -6.61 -2.57 22.84
CA THR A 156 -6.58 -3.92 23.43
C THR A 156 -5.36 -4.75 23.03
N GLY A 157 -4.57 -4.30 22.06
CA GLY A 157 -3.36 -4.99 21.64
C GLY A 157 -2.48 -4.13 20.72
N LEU A 158 -1.18 -4.40 20.74
CA LEU A 158 -0.19 -3.80 19.86
C LEU A 158 0.69 -4.94 19.32
N GLN A 159 0.76 -5.06 18.01
CA GLN A 159 1.63 -6.02 17.32
C GLN A 159 2.78 -5.26 16.70
N PHE A 160 4.00 -5.68 17.01
CA PHE A 160 5.20 -5.22 16.34
C PHE A 160 5.65 -6.29 15.35
N SER A 161 6.01 -5.86 14.15
CA SER A 161 6.68 -6.68 13.14
C SER A 161 7.88 -5.91 12.64
N GLU A 162 9.04 -6.56 12.66
CA GLU A 162 10.25 -6.04 12.05
C GLU A 162 10.34 -6.59 10.62
N SER A 163 10.69 -5.74 9.68
CA SER A 163 10.95 -6.11 8.30
C SER A 163 12.27 -5.45 7.92
N MET A 164 13.27 -6.26 7.62
CA MET A 164 14.56 -5.82 7.09
C MET A 164 14.98 -6.74 5.95
N ASP A 165 15.75 -6.21 5.01
CA ASP A 165 16.39 -6.95 3.92
C ASP A 165 15.41 -7.88 3.18
N VAL A 166 14.28 -7.32 2.73
CA VAL A 166 13.26 -8.09 2.02
C VAL A 166 13.72 -8.31 0.60
N THR A 167 13.87 -9.57 0.22
CA THR A 167 14.25 -9.96 -1.15
C THR A 167 13.01 -10.46 -1.89
N THR A 168 12.82 -9.95 -3.10
CA THR A 168 11.74 -10.36 -4.00
C THR A 168 12.30 -11.00 -5.24
N GLY A 169 11.54 -11.90 -5.85
CA GLY A 169 11.87 -12.54 -7.12
C GLY A 169 10.66 -12.55 -8.04
N VAL A 170 10.82 -12.02 -9.26
CA VAL A 170 9.85 -12.11 -10.35
C VAL A 170 10.34 -13.15 -11.35
N PHE A 171 9.47 -14.11 -11.66
CA PHE A 171 9.76 -15.29 -12.47
C PHE A 171 8.89 -15.28 -13.74
N GLY A 172 9.48 -15.60 -14.90
CA GLY A 172 8.81 -15.59 -16.21
C GLY A 172 9.55 -16.42 -17.26
N THR A 173 8.87 -16.79 -18.35
CA THR A 173 9.40 -17.69 -19.38
C THR A 173 9.78 -17.03 -20.71
N GLY A 174 9.41 -15.76 -20.88
CA GLY A 174 9.68 -15.01 -22.10
C GLY A 174 8.69 -15.29 -23.25
N ALA A 175 8.68 -14.38 -24.22
CA ALA A 175 7.71 -14.25 -25.30
C ALA A 175 7.72 -15.39 -26.34
N ASN A 176 8.77 -16.21 -26.31
CA ASN A 176 9.01 -17.23 -27.34
C ASN A 176 8.34 -18.57 -27.01
N LEU A 177 7.76 -18.71 -25.82
CA LEU A 177 7.01 -19.89 -25.42
C LEU A 177 5.50 -19.65 -25.56
N PRO A 178 4.75 -20.61 -26.16
CA PRO A 178 3.30 -20.56 -26.08
C PRO A 178 2.85 -20.80 -24.63
N GLN A 179 1.69 -20.25 -24.25
CA GLN A 179 1.09 -20.50 -22.94
C GLN A 179 0.83 -22.00 -22.71
N VAL A 180 0.25 -22.66 -23.72
CA VAL A 180 0.01 -24.10 -23.76
C VAL A 180 0.45 -24.64 -25.12
N SER A 181 1.30 -25.67 -25.14
CA SER A 181 1.65 -26.37 -26.37
C SER A 181 0.80 -27.63 -26.57
N SER A 182 0.35 -27.85 -27.81
CA SER A 182 -0.25 -29.11 -28.23
C SER A 182 0.79 -30.22 -28.49
N ASP A 183 2.08 -29.87 -28.56
CA ASP A 183 3.17 -30.84 -28.68
C ASP A 183 3.66 -31.25 -27.28
N PRO A 184 3.57 -32.54 -26.90
CA PRO A 184 4.05 -33.01 -25.61
C PRO A 184 5.57 -32.89 -25.43
N ASN A 185 6.34 -32.72 -26.51
CA ASN A 185 7.80 -32.59 -26.46
C ASN A 185 8.29 -31.15 -26.51
N GLN A 186 7.39 -30.18 -26.59
CA GLN A 186 7.71 -28.76 -26.55
C GLN A 186 7.43 -28.23 -25.14
N ASP A 187 8.36 -27.43 -24.62
CA ASP A 187 8.11 -26.63 -23.42
C ASP A 187 7.03 -25.58 -23.72
N ASP A 188 6.18 -25.34 -22.74
CA ASP A 188 5.21 -24.25 -22.71
C ASP A 188 5.28 -23.59 -21.33
N GLU A 189 4.74 -22.37 -21.23
CA GLU A 189 4.82 -21.59 -19.99
C GLU A 189 4.16 -22.31 -18.81
N ASP A 190 2.99 -22.91 -19.03
CA ASP A 190 2.26 -23.64 -17.99
C ASP A 190 3.11 -24.79 -17.41
N LYS A 191 3.78 -25.57 -18.26
CA LYS A 191 4.69 -26.64 -17.81
C LYS A 191 5.89 -26.08 -17.04
N VAL A 192 6.49 -24.99 -17.49
CA VAL A 192 7.66 -24.39 -16.83
C VAL A 192 7.28 -23.80 -15.48
N MET A 193 6.19 -23.02 -15.41
CA MET A 193 5.70 -22.42 -14.16
C MET A 193 5.19 -23.46 -13.18
N MET A 194 4.47 -24.48 -13.65
CA MET A 194 4.07 -25.59 -12.81
C MET A 194 5.27 -26.34 -12.25
N SER A 195 6.32 -26.58 -13.05
CA SER A 195 7.55 -27.23 -12.59
C SER A 195 8.29 -26.37 -11.56
N LEU A 196 8.35 -25.05 -11.75
CA LEU A 196 8.94 -24.11 -10.78
C LEU A 196 8.21 -24.17 -9.45
N MET A 197 6.87 -24.08 -9.47
CA MET A 197 6.05 -24.05 -8.26
C MET A 197 6.03 -25.40 -7.54
N SER A 198 5.78 -26.49 -8.27
CA SER A 198 5.53 -27.81 -7.67
C SER A 198 6.81 -28.60 -7.38
N ALA A 199 7.79 -28.59 -8.27
CA ALA A 199 9.03 -29.35 -8.11
C ALA A 199 10.14 -28.49 -7.48
N GLY A 200 10.17 -27.20 -7.79
CA GLY A 200 11.16 -26.27 -7.27
C GLY A 200 10.83 -25.75 -5.88
N LEU A 201 9.99 -24.71 -5.82
CA LEU A 201 9.71 -23.96 -4.60
C LEU A 201 8.97 -24.79 -3.54
N ALA A 202 7.93 -25.54 -3.92
CA ALA A 202 7.25 -26.42 -2.97
C ALA A 202 8.14 -27.60 -2.54
N GLY A 203 8.95 -28.13 -3.46
CA GLY A 203 9.89 -29.21 -3.17
C GLY A 203 10.99 -28.79 -2.19
N SER A 204 11.57 -27.61 -2.38
CA SER A 204 12.57 -27.04 -1.46
C SER A 204 11.96 -26.76 -0.08
N PHE A 205 10.76 -26.19 -0.03
CA PHE A 205 10.04 -25.97 1.22
C PHE A 205 9.78 -27.27 1.99
N LEU A 206 9.24 -28.31 1.33
CA LEU A 206 8.98 -29.61 1.95
C LEU A 206 10.27 -30.35 2.34
N GLY A 207 11.35 -30.12 1.61
CA GLY A 207 12.69 -30.65 1.89
C GLY A 207 13.45 -29.90 2.98
N PHE A 208 12.85 -28.86 3.58
CA PHE A 208 13.52 -27.95 4.52
C PHE A 208 14.82 -27.34 3.94
N GLN A 209 14.82 -27.11 2.63
CA GLN A 209 15.85 -26.35 1.94
C GLN A 209 15.44 -24.87 1.97
N HIS A 210 16.38 -24.01 2.32
CA HIS A 210 16.19 -22.56 2.32
C HIS A 210 17.07 -21.93 1.21
N PRO A 211 16.73 -22.18 -0.07
CA PRO A 211 17.49 -21.58 -1.18
C PRO A 211 17.31 -20.07 -1.16
N ASP A 212 18.42 -19.35 -1.33
CA ASP A 212 18.41 -17.89 -1.47
C ASP A 212 17.87 -17.51 -2.86
N LEU A 213 17.10 -16.42 -2.96
CA LEU A 213 16.55 -15.95 -4.24
C LEU A 213 17.66 -15.57 -5.21
N ASP A 214 18.77 -15.03 -4.73
CA ASP A 214 19.94 -14.72 -5.57
C ASP A 214 20.65 -16.00 -6.04
N GLU A 215 20.65 -17.07 -5.23
CA GLU A 215 21.14 -18.38 -5.64
C GLU A 215 20.25 -18.98 -6.73
N ILE A 216 18.92 -18.88 -6.57
CA ILE A 216 17.95 -19.32 -7.59
C ILE A 216 18.15 -18.53 -8.88
N ALA A 217 18.26 -17.20 -8.81
CA ALA A 217 18.50 -16.36 -9.97
C ALA A 217 19.83 -16.69 -10.66
N ALA A 218 20.89 -16.94 -9.90
CA ALA A 218 22.19 -17.35 -10.44
C ALA A 218 22.12 -18.71 -11.15
N ASN A 219 21.34 -19.66 -10.63
CA ASN A 219 21.14 -20.98 -11.23
C ASN A 219 20.51 -20.88 -12.63
N PHE A 220 19.61 -19.92 -12.85
CA PHE A 220 19.01 -19.67 -14.16
C PHE A 220 19.84 -18.74 -15.05
N GLY A 221 20.58 -17.77 -14.46
CA GLY A 221 21.38 -16.79 -15.20
C GLY A 221 22.75 -17.28 -15.66
N ASN A 222 23.32 -18.32 -15.03
CA ASN A 222 24.63 -18.86 -15.42
C ASN A 222 24.67 -20.40 -15.34
N PRO A 223 24.00 -21.10 -16.29
CA PRO A 223 23.87 -22.56 -16.25
C PRO A 223 25.20 -23.30 -16.45
N ALA A 224 26.28 -22.61 -16.82
CA ALA A 224 27.60 -23.20 -17.04
C ALA A 224 28.53 -23.13 -15.81
N ALA A 225 28.15 -22.43 -14.73
CA ALA A 225 29.10 -22.06 -13.68
C ALA A 225 29.39 -23.15 -12.62
N GLN A 226 28.55 -24.17 -12.42
CA GLN A 226 28.82 -25.19 -11.38
C GLN A 226 28.33 -26.60 -11.79
N PRO A 227 29.22 -27.51 -12.24
CA PRO A 227 28.92 -28.94 -12.28
C PRO A 227 29.06 -29.59 -10.88
N PRO A 228 28.25 -30.62 -10.54
CA PRO A 228 27.47 -31.46 -11.46
C PRO A 228 25.95 -31.29 -11.43
N PHE A 229 25.38 -30.45 -10.56
CA PHE A 229 23.93 -30.26 -10.47
C PHE A 229 23.60 -28.81 -10.12
N THR A 230 23.34 -27.98 -11.13
CA THR A 230 22.63 -26.71 -10.92
C THR A 230 21.15 -27.05 -10.66
N PRO A 231 20.56 -26.74 -9.51
CA PRO A 231 19.18 -27.09 -9.18
C PRO A 231 18.21 -26.17 -9.92
N THR A 232 18.11 -26.34 -11.25
CA THR A 232 17.07 -25.70 -12.07
C THR A 232 15.76 -26.49 -12.07
N TRP A 233 15.67 -27.53 -11.24
CA TRP A 233 14.49 -28.41 -11.08
C TRP A 233 13.96 -29.00 -12.39
N GLY A 234 14.87 -29.28 -13.32
CA GLY A 234 14.53 -29.82 -14.65
C GLY A 234 14.01 -28.77 -15.63
N ILE A 235 13.96 -27.49 -15.24
CA ILE A 235 13.61 -26.38 -16.11
C ILE A 235 14.82 -26.01 -16.96
N ASN A 236 14.58 -25.77 -18.25
CA ASN A 236 15.59 -25.26 -19.16
C ASN A 236 15.92 -23.79 -18.81
N PRO A 237 17.17 -23.48 -18.42
CA PRO A 237 17.54 -22.12 -18.01
C PRO A 237 17.50 -21.12 -19.15
N ALA A 238 17.57 -21.56 -20.41
CA ALA A 238 17.48 -20.67 -21.57
C ALA A 238 16.07 -20.07 -21.77
N VAL A 239 15.05 -20.66 -21.15
CA VAL A 239 13.66 -20.20 -21.24
C VAL A 239 13.15 -19.61 -19.94
N MET A 240 14.00 -19.45 -18.92
CA MET A 240 13.60 -18.93 -17.62
C MET A 240 14.28 -17.59 -17.35
N HIS A 241 13.47 -16.58 -17.05
CA HIS A 241 13.90 -15.24 -16.69
C HIS A 241 13.54 -14.97 -15.24
N VAL A 242 14.53 -14.53 -14.47
CA VAL A 242 14.37 -14.19 -13.06
C VAL A 242 14.95 -12.80 -12.83
N VAL A 243 14.19 -11.93 -12.19
CA VAL A 243 14.67 -10.64 -11.70
C VAL A 243 14.49 -10.62 -10.19
N THR A 244 15.59 -10.40 -9.47
CA THR A 244 15.58 -10.21 -8.02
C THR A 244 15.76 -8.75 -7.66
N GLY A 245 15.23 -8.38 -6.49
CA GLY A 245 15.42 -7.05 -5.91
C GLY A 245 15.41 -7.15 -4.39
N THR A 246 16.36 -6.47 -3.76
CA THR A 246 16.44 -6.34 -2.29
C THR A 246 16.02 -4.95 -1.88
N TYR A 247 15.18 -4.88 -0.87
CA TYR A 247 14.55 -3.65 -0.38
C TYR A 247 14.71 -3.54 1.12
N ALA A 248 14.72 -2.30 1.62
CA ALA A 248 14.91 -2.05 3.04
C ALA A 248 13.74 -2.60 3.88
N HIS A 249 12.52 -2.55 3.34
CA HIS A 249 11.32 -3.05 4.00
C HIS A 249 10.28 -3.59 3.02
N ARG A 250 9.34 -4.40 3.54
CA ARG A 250 8.30 -5.07 2.75
C ARG A 250 7.41 -4.13 1.95
N ASP A 251 7.07 -2.97 2.50
CA ASP A 251 6.17 -2.03 1.82
C ASP A 251 6.83 -1.42 0.57
N GLU A 252 8.13 -1.09 0.63
CA GLU A 252 8.93 -0.68 -0.54
C GLU A 252 9.04 -1.82 -1.56
N ALA A 253 9.30 -3.04 -1.05
CA ALA A 253 9.39 -4.23 -1.88
C ALA A 253 8.09 -4.47 -2.67
N MET A 254 6.94 -4.40 -2.00
CA MET A 254 5.63 -4.56 -2.64
C MET A 254 5.35 -3.44 -3.63
N ALA A 255 5.55 -2.18 -3.24
CA ALA A 255 5.26 -1.04 -4.10
C ALA A 255 6.13 -1.07 -5.38
N THR A 256 7.44 -1.22 -5.22
CA THR A 256 8.40 -1.21 -6.34
C THR A 256 8.25 -2.44 -7.22
N THR A 257 8.11 -3.63 -6.61
CA THR A 257 7.99 -4.87 -7.38
C THR A 257 6.72 -4.89 -8.20
N THR A 258 5.58 -4.47 -7.63
CA THR A 258 4.30 -4.44 -8.34
C THR A 258 4.25 -3.34 -9.40
N GLN A 259 4.65 -2.10 -9.07
CA GLN A 259 4.45 -0.96 -9.96
C GLN A 259 5.55 -0.78 -11.01
N THR A 260 6.78 -1.20 -10.73
CA THR A 260 7.93 -0.93 -11.60
C THR A 260 8.57 -2.21 -12.10
N THR A 261 8.99 -3.10 -11.20
CA THR A 261 9.76 -4.30 -11.58
C THR A 261 8.91 -5.25 -12.43
N THR A 262 7.67 -5.52 -12.04
CA THR A 262 6.79 -6.43 -12.78
C THR A 262 6.41 -5.84 -14.14
N VAL A 263 6.13 -4.54 -14.22
CA VAL A 263 5.80 -3.87 -15.49
C VAL A 263 6.99 -3.94 -16.45
N ALA A 264 8.18 -3.55 -15.99
CA ALA A 264 9.40 -3.63 -16.80
C ALA A 264 9.74 -5.07 -17.20
N PHE A 265 9.50 -6.04 -16.30
CA PHE A 265 9.70 -7.45 -16.57
C PHE A 265 8.74 -7.95 -17.66
N LEU A 266 7.47 -7.56 -17.59
CA LEU A 266 6.48 -7.91 -18.60
C LEU A 266 6.82 -7.27 -19.95
N ASP A 267 7.16 -5.98 -19.98
CA ASP A 267 7.52 -5.28 -21.22
C ASP A 267 8.77 -5.86 -21.91
N GLN A 268 9.75 -6.32 -21.11
CA GLN A 268 10.99 -6.89 -21.64
C GLN A 268 10.82 -8.33 -22.12
N ASN A 269 10.01 -9.12 -21.41
CA ASN A 269 9.95 -10.55 -21.61
C ASN A 269 8.69 -11.01 -22.34
N TYR A 270 7.64 -10.21 -22.42
CA TYR A 270 6.38 -10.59 -23.07
C TYR A 270 5.98 -9.55 -24.12
N VAL A 271 5.41 -10.01 -25.24
CA VAL A 271 5.06 -9.13 -26.37
C VAL A 271 3.77 -8.37 -26.07
N ASP A 272 3.73 -7.11 -26.54
CA ASP A 272 2.59 -6.21 -26.45
C ASP A 272 1.26 -6.87 -26.92
N CYS A 273 0.22 -6.77 -26.10
CA CYS A 273 -1.10 -7.42 -26.30
C CYS A 273 -1.85 -6.90 -27.54
N THR A 274 -1.29 -5.93 -28.26
CA THR A 274 -1.91 -5.26 -29.41
C THR A 274 -1.96 -6.12 -30.68
N VAL A 275 -1.25 -7.26 -30.74
CA VAL A 275 -1.14 -8.07 -31.97
C VAL A 275 -1.73 -9.48 -31.87
N ASN A 276 -2.10 -9.98 -30.68
CA ASN A 276 -2.65 -11.34 -30.56
C ASN A 276 -3.54 -11.53 -29.33
N THR A 277 -4.86 -11.59 -29.52
CA THR A 277 -5.88 -11.73 -28.46
C THR A 277 -5.97 -13.15 -27.86
N THR A 278 -4.96 -13.99 -28.05
CA THR A 278 -5.02 -15.42 -27.69
C THR A 278 -4.06 -15.82 -26.55
N ASN A 279 -3.16 -14.93 -26.13
CA ASN A 279 -2.19 -15.20 -25.06
C ASN A 279 -2.41 -14.21 -23.91
N GLN A 280 -3.31 -14.54 -22.98
CA GLN A 280 -3.39 -13.85 -21.69
C GLN A 280 -2.34 -14.45 -20.75
N LEU A 281 -1.34 -13.65 -20.40
CA LEU A 281 -0.21 -14.07 -19.57
C LEU A 281 -0.40 -13.60 -18.13
N THR A 282 -0.19 -14.49 -17.18
CA THR A 282 -0.29 -14.21 -15.73
C THR A 282 1.06 -14.47 -15.07
N PRO A 283 1.83 -13.45 -14.67
CA PRO A 283 3.09 -13.66 -13.95
C PRO A 283 2.82 -14.20 -12.54
N THR A 284 3.75 -14.99 -12.01
CA THR A 284 3.71 -15.47 -10.61
C THR A 284 4.66 -14.63 -9.76
N LEU A 285 4.11 -13.91 -8.78
CA LEU A 285 4.87 -13.16 -7.79
C LEU A 285 5.23 -14.06 -6.61
N ALA A 286 6.52 -14.18 -6.29
CA ALA A 286 6.99 -14.81 -5.06
C ALA A 286 7.56 -13.74 -4.12
N LEU A 287 7.09 -13.75 -2.88
CA LEU A 287 7.60 -12.92 -1.78
C LEU A 287 8.26 -13.86 -0.77
N ALA A 288 9.52 -13.61 -0.42
CA ALA A 288 10.26 -14.36 0.59
C ALA A 288 10.56 -13.46 1.79
#